data_AF-A0AAD5IXW3-F1
#
_entry.id   AF-A0AAD5IXW3-F1
#
_cell.length_a   1.000
_cell.length_b   1.000
_cell.length_c   1.000
_cell.angle_alpha   90.00
_cell.angle_beta   90.00
_cell.angle_gamma   90.00
#
_symmetry.space_group_name_H-M   'P 1'
#
loop_
_entity.id
_entity.type
_entity.pdbx_description
1 polymer ?
#
loop_
_entity_poly.entity_id
_entity_poly.type
_entity_poly.pdbx_seq_one_letter_code
_entity_poly.pdbx_strand_id
1 'polypeptide(L)'
;MGGDRDGNPRVTSEVTRDVCLLARMMAANLYFSQIEDLMFELSMWRCINELRVVLNIIGPQKRCKTLYRDFDIPEELAFTHVEQFLEPLELCYRSLCDCGDRPIADGSLLDFLRQVSTFGLSLVRLDIGKNLNGTLMSLMLLQSTWALGLTENGQRKKDREWLLSELRGKRPLIGPDLPKPKKLLRCWTLYSHFRTSSDSFGAYIISMATSPSVYLL
;
A
#
# COMPACT_ATOMS: atom_id res chain seq x y z
N MET A 1 9.68 9.55 -2.44
CA MET A 1 10.69 10.00 -1.44
C MET A 1 10.03 9.95 -0.05
N GLY A 2 10.74 9.51 0.99
CA GLY A 2 10.18 9.35 2.36
C GLY A 2 10.22 7.93 2.93
N GLY A 3 10.83 6.98 2.22
CA GLY A 3 11.01 5.59 2.64
C GLY A 3 12.45 5.23 3.03
N ASP A 4 13.46 5.88 2.46
CA ASP A 4 14.86 5.68 2.85
C ASP A 4 15.19 6.39 4.16
N ARG A 5 15.57 5.60 5.17
CA ARG A 5 15.88 6.04 6.53
C ARG A 5 17.35 5.84 6.87
N ASP A 6 18.16 5.34 5.94
CA ASP A 6 19.56 5.07 6.20
C ASP A 6 20.32 6.38 6.44
N GLY A 7 20.93 6.51 7.62
CA GLY A 7 21.64 7.72 8.04
C GLY A 7 20.76 8.98 8.22
N ASN A 8 19.45 8.91 7.97
CA ASN A 8 18.57 10.08 7.96
C ASN A 8 17.50 10.02 9.08
N PRO A 9 17.75 10.65 10.25
CA PRO A 9 16.80 10.62 11.37
C PRO A 9 15.52 11.42 11.12
N ARG A 10 15.47 12.25 10.06
CA ARG A 10 14.29 13.06 9.72
C ARG A 10 13.19 12.23 9.06
N VAL A 11 13.54 11.07 8.48
CA VAL A 11 12.54 10.14 7.92
C VAL A 11 11.99 9.27 9.05
N THR A 12 10.94 9.78 9.69
CA THR A 12 10.22 9.09 10.76
C THR A 12 9.15 8.16 10.18
N SER A 13 8.56 7.29 11.02
CA SER A 13 7.43 6.46 10.60
C SER A 13 6.19 7.30 10.24
N GLU A 14 6.04 8.48 10.85
CA GLU A 14 4.99 9.44 10.52
C GLU A 14 5.24 10.04 9.13
N VAL A 15 6.46 10.48 8.84
CA VAL A 15 6.82 10.97 7.49
C VAL A 15 6.53 9.90 6.43
N THR A 16 6.90 8.64 6.67
CA THR A 16 6.59 7.53 5.75
C THR A 16 5.07 7.35 5.56
N ARG A 17 4.28 7.44 6.64
CA ARG A 17 2.82 7.38 6.57
C ARG A 17 2.27 8.53 5.73
N ASP A 18 2.72 9.75 6.01
CA ASP A 18 2.23 10.96 5.35
C ASP A 18 2.50 10.92 3.85
N VAL A 19 3.70 10.50 3.42
CA VAL A 19 3.99 10.40 1.98
C VAL A 19 3.15 9.33 1.29
N CYS A 20 2.82 8.21 1.95
CA CYS A 20 1.92 7.20 1.38
C CYS A 20 0.49 7.76 1.23
N LEU A 21 -0.03 8.47 2.23
CA LEU A 21 -1.34 9.12 2.15
C LEU A 21 -1.36 10.18 1.05
N LEU A 22 -0.30 10.98 0.96
CA LEU A 22 -0.16 12.04 -0.05
C LEU A 22 -0.11 11.45 -1.46
N ALA A 23 0.60 10.34 -1.67
CA ALA A 23 0.65 9.64 -2.95
C ALA A 23 -0.74 9.10 -3.36
N ARG A 24 -1.50 8.54 -2.41
CA ARG A 24 -2.90 8.11 -2.66
C ARG A 24 -3.82 9.28 -2.98
N MET A 25 -3.70 10.39 -2.27
CA MET A 25 -4.48 11.61 -2.52
C MET A 25 -4.17 12.18 -3.91
N MET A 26 -2.90 12.20 -4.32
CA MET A 26 -2.51 12.60 -5.67
C MET A 26 -3.09 11.68 -6.74
N ALA A 27 -3.04 10.35 -6.54
CA ALA A 27 -3.66 9.39 -7.45
C ALA A 27 -5.15 9.66 -7.62
N ALA A 28 -5.87 9.82 -6.50
CA ALA A 28 -7.30 10.10 -6.50
C ALA A 28 -7.63 11.40 -7.24
N ASN A 29 -6.86 12.48 -7.01
CA ASN A 29 -7.08 13.76 -7.69
C ASN A 29 -6.86 13.67 -9.20
N LEU A 30 -5.81 12.96 -9.64
CA LEU A 30 -5.53 12.75 -11.07
C LEU A 30 -6.62 11.91 -11.74
N TYR A 31 -7.09 10.86 -11.08
CA TYR A 31 -8.14 10.00 -11.60
C TYR A 31 -9.50 10.68 -11.60
N PHE A 32 -9.79 11.51 -10.60
CA PHE A 32 -11.05 12.26 -10.54
C PHE A 32 -11.21 13.17 -11.77
N SER A 33 -10.17 13.95 -12.10
CA SER A 33 -10.19 14.82 -13.28
C SER A 33 -10.41 14.02 -14.57
N GLN A 34 -9.75 12.87 -14.72
CA GLN A 34 -9.89 12.04 -15.92
C GLN A 34 -11.25 11.35 -16.02
N ILE A 35 -11.85 10.97 -14.90
CA ILE A 35 -13.21 10.43 -14.87
C ILE A 35 -14.20 11.50 -15.34
N GLU A 36 -14.03 12.76 -14.92
CA GLU A 36 -14.89 13.84 -15.39
C GLU A 36 -14.84 13.99 -16.92
N ASP A 37 -13.64 13.94 -17.51
CA ASP A 37 -13.46 13.99 -18.96
C ASP A 37 -14.11 12.77 -19.66
N LEU A 38 -13.86 11.56 -19.13
CA LEU A 38 -14.49 10.33 -19.63
C LEU A 38 -16.03 10.38 -19.57
N MET A 39 -16.60 10.99 -18.54
CA MET A 39 -18.05 11.14 -18.43
C MET A 39 -18.63 12.02 -19.54
N PHE A 40 -17.88 13.00 -20.05
CA PHE A 40 -18.31 13.80 -21.20
C PHE A 40 -18.16 13.05 -22.53
N GLU A 41 -17.08 12.29 -22.69
CA GLU A 41 -16.82 11.51 -23.91
C GLU A 41 -17.76 10.31 -24.07
N LEU A 42 -18.02 9.58 -22.98
CA LEU A 42 -18.84 8.36 -22.96
C LEU A 42 -20.34 8.69 -22.85
N SER A 43 -20.85 9.49 -23.78
CA SER A 43 -22.26 9.95 -23.83
C SER A 43 -23.22 8.95 -24.51
N MET A 44 -22.77 7.73 -24.79
CA MET A 44 -23.54 6.69 -25.47
C MET A 44 -24.67 6.14 -24.59
N TRP A 45 -25.82 5.87 -25.21
CA TRP A 45 -26.99 5.29 -24.54
C TRP A 45 -27.09 3.76 -24.68
N ARG A 46 -26.34 3.17 -25.62
CA ARG A 46 -26.30 1.72 -25.84
C ARG A 46 -25.37 1.07 -24.83
N CYS A 47 -25.84 0.02 -24.18
CA CYS A 47 -25.06 -0.76 -23.22
C CYS A 47 -25.61 -2.18 -23.08
N ILE A 48 -24.76 -3.09 -22.60
CA ILE A 48 -25.16 -4.46 -22.26
C ILE A 48 -26.06 -4.48 -21.02
N ASN A 49 -26.84 -5.55 -20.86
CA ASN A 49 -27.79 -5.70 -19.75
C ASN A 49 -27.11 -5.63 -18.38
N GLU A 50 -25.91 -6.20 -18.25
CA GLU A 50 -25.13 -6.18 -17.00
C GLU A 50 -24.84 -4.74 -16.54
N LEU A 51 -24.31 -3.90 -17.43
CA LEU A 51 -24.06 -2.48 -17.14
C LEU A 51 -25.37 -1.73 -16.85
N ARG A 52 -26.45 -2.05 -17.56
CA ARG A 52 -27.77 -1.43 -17.32
C ARG A 52 -28.30 -1.71 -15.91
N VAL A 53 -28.14 -2.94 -15.42
CA VAL A 53 -28.55 -3.31 -14.06
C VAL A 53 -27.74 -2.52 -13.03
N VAL A 54 -26.42 -2.43 -13.20
CA VAL A 54 -25.53 -1.66 -12.31
C VAL A 54 -25.91 -0.17 -12.28
N LEU A 55 -26.14 0.45 -13.45
CA LEU A 55 -26.57 1.85 -13.54
C LEU A 55 -27.92 2.10 -12.89
N ASN A 56 -28.86 1.15 -12.98
CA ASN A 56 -30.17 1.25 -12.33
C ASN A 56 -30.08 1.15 -10.80
N ILE A 57 -29.11 0.39 -10.27
CA ILE A 57 -28.86 0.30 -8.82
C ILE A 57 -28.21 1.59 -8.31
N ILE A 58 -27.28 2.16 -9.08
CA ILE A 58 -26.51 3.35 -8.67
C ILE A 58 -27.34 4.64 -8.82
N GLY A 59 -28.32 4.65 -9.73
CA GLY A 59 -29.19 5.78 -10.01
C GLY A 59 -28.46 7.00 -10.60
N PRO A 60 -29.17 8.00 -11.16
CA PRO A 60 -28.56 9.21 -11.71
C PRO A 60 -27.92 10.15 -10.68
N GLN A 61 -27.90 9.78 -9.39
CA GLN A 61 -27.67 10.68 -8.26
C GLN A 61 -26.31 10.53 -7.56
N LYS A 62 -25.43 9.60 -7.95
CA LYS A 62 -24.04 9.60 -7.46
C LYS A 62 -23.08 10.29 -8.44
N ARG A 63 -23.44 11.49 -8.91
CA ARG A 63 -22.44 12.46 -9.35
C ARG A 63 -21.70 12.87 -8.08
N CYS A 64 -20.55 12.25 -7.83
CA CYS A 64 -19.73 12.45 -6.63
C CYS A 64 -19.15 13.88 -6.64
N LYS A 65 -19.99 14.88 -6.37
CA LYS A 65 -19.63 16.31 -6.26
C LYS A 65 -19.18 16.69 -4.85
N THR A 66 -18.74 15.74 -4.04
CA THR A 66 -18.29 16.03 -2.68
C THR A 66 -17.10 15.16 -2.34
N LEU A 67 -15.93 15.56 -2.84
CA LEU A 67 -14.64 15.02 -2.40
C LEU A 67 -13.67 16.14 -2.04
N TYR A 68 -14.15 17.20 -1.43
CA TYR A 68 -13.28 18.23 -0.87
C TYR A 68 -13.94 18.89 0.33
N ARG A 69 -13.73 18.33 1.54
CA ARG A 69 -13.24 19.11 2.70
C ARG A 69 -13.13 18.41 4.04
N ASP A 70 -13.73 17.24 4.26
CA ASP A 70 -13.71 16.61 5.58
C ASP A 70 -13.09 15.22 5.53
N PHE A 71 -12.14 14.97 6.44
CA PHE A 71 -11.24 13.81 6.46
C PHE A 71 -11.88 12.47 6.87
N ASP A 72 -13.21 12.41 7.02
CA ASP A 72 -13.93 11.20 7.42
C ASP A 72 -14.83 10.70 6.28
N ILE A 73 -14.20 10.23 5.20
CA ILE A 73 -14.89 9.42 4.19
C ILE A 73 -14.99 8.00 4.77
N PRO A 74 -16.20 7.44 4.95
CA PRO A 74 -16.36 6.05 5.37
C PRO A 74 -15.57 5.12 4.44
N GLU A 75 -14.85 4.16 5.01
CA GLU A 75 -14.03 3.19 4.24
C GLU A 75 -14.87 2.42 3.21
N GLU A 76 -16.16 2.22 3.48
CA GLU A 76 -17.15 1.61 2.59
C GLU A 76 -17.36 2.38 1.27
N LEU A 77 -17.04 3.67 1.24
CA LEU A 77 -17.16 4.52 0.06
C LEU A 77 -15.82 4.73 -0.66
N ALA A 78 -14.72 4.22 -0.11
CA ALA A 78 -13.38 4.40 -0.64
C ALA A 78 -12.88 3.13 -1.34
N PHE A 79 -12.20 3.30 -2.47
CA PHE A 79 -11.47 2.19 -3.09
C PHE A 79 -10.23 1.85 -2.25
N THR A 80 -10.25 0.66 -1.66
CA THR A 80 -9.14 0.13 -0.85
C THR A 80 -8.15 -0.62 -1.71
N HIS A 81 -8.67 -1.35 -2.71
CA HIS A 81 -7.90 -2.16 -3.67
C HIS A 81 -8.10 -1.68 -5.10
N VAL A 82 -7.07 -1.85 -5.95
CA VAL A 82 -7.10 -1.38 -7.35
C VAL A 82 -8.17 -2.12 -8.17
N GLU A 83 -8.43 -3.38 -7.85
CA GLU A 83 -9.42 -4.23 -8.52
C GLU A 83 -10.83 -3.66 -8.38
N GLN A 84 -11.17 -3.11 -7.20
CA GLN A 84 -12.46 -2.44 -6.97
C GLN A 84 -12.65 -1.22 -7.87
N PHE A 85 -11.53 -0.56 -8.23
CA PHE A 85 -11.55 0.61 -9.09
C PHE A 85 -11.55 0.24 -10.58
N LEU A 86 -10.87 -0.84 -10.95
CA LEU A 86 -10.83 -1.37 -12.32
C LEU A 86 -12.14 -2.02 -12.75
N GLU A 87 -12.82 -2.76 -11.86
CA GLU A 87 -14.06 -3.49 -12.15
C GLU A 87 -15.11 -2.65 -12.93
N PRO A 88 -15.51 -1.44 -12.47
CA PRO A 88 -16.49 -0.63 -13.21
C PRO A 88 -15.95 -0.14 -14.56
N LEU A 89 -14.65 0.13 -14.68
CA LEU A 89 -14.02 0.60 -15.92
C LEU A 89 -13.96 -0.52 -16.97
N GLU A 90 -13.63 -1.72 -16.54
CA GLU A 90 -13.62 -2.93 -17.37
C GLU A 90 -15.04 -3.30 -17.84
N LEU A 91 -16.04 -3.12 -16.97
CA LEU A 91 -17.45 -3.30 -17.34
C LEU A 91 -17.87 -2.31 -18.44
N CYS A 92 -17.50 -1.04 -18.33
CA CYS A 92 -17.71 -0.05 -19.39
C CYS A 92 -17.02 -0.45 -20.69
N TYR A 93 -15.75 -0.87 -20.63
CA TYR A 93 -14.97 -1.28 -21.80
C TYR A 93 -15.60 -2.47 -22.52
N ARG A 94 -15.97 -3.52 -21.77
CA ARG A 94 -16.67 -4.71 -22.30
C ARG A 94 -18.02 -4.33 -22.92
N SER A 95 -18.80 -3.49 -22.23
CA SER A 95 -20.09 -3.02 -22.75
C SER A 95 -19.95 -2.30 -24.08
N LEU A 96 -18.94 -1.45 -24.25
CA LEU A 96 -18.70 -0.75 -25.51
C LEU A 96 -18.28 -1.70 -26.62
N CYS A 97 -17.38 -2.65 -26.33
CA CYS A 97 -16.98 -3.67 -27.29
C CYS A 97 -18.17 -4.49 -27.79
N ASP A 98 -19.03 -4.94 -26.88
CA ASP A 98 -20.19 -5.77 -27.20
C ASP A 98 -21.29 -5.00 -27.95
N CYS A 99 -21.35 -3.68 -27.79
CA CYS A 99 -22.25 -2.80 -28.55
C CYS A 99 -21.72 -2.43 -29.94
N GLY A 100 -20.51 -2.86 -30.30
CA GLY A 100 -19.84 -2.52 -31.57
C GLY A 100 -19.03 -1.22 -31.52
N ASP A 101 -18.90 -0.59 -30.35
CA ASP A 101 -18.23 0.69 -30.12
C ASP A 101 -16.77 0.52 -29.66
N ARG A 102 -16.11 -0.57 -30.05
CA ARG A 102 -14.70 -0.84 -29.70
C ARG A 102 -13.75 0.32 -30.04
N PRO A 103 -13.86 1.03 -31.19
CA PRO A 103 -12.99 2.19 -31.47
C PRO A 103 -13.08 3.30 -30.43
N ILE A 104 -14.25 3.46 -29.78
CA ILE A 104 -14.43 4.40 -28.66
C ILE A 104 -13.81 3.83 -27.39
N ALA A 105 -14.03 2.54 -27.12
CA ALA A 105 -13.47 1.83 -25.97
C ALA A 105 -11.92 1.88 -25.97
N ASP A 106 -11.31 1.73 -27.15
CA ASP A 106 -9.86 1.73 -27.37
C ASP A 106 -9.23 3.13 -27.33
N GLY A 107 -10.02 4.19 -27.11
CA GLY A 107 -9.56 5.56 -26.92
C GLY A 107 -9.22 5.86 -25.45
N SER A 108 -9.74 6.98 -24.94
CA SER A 108 -9.45 7.49 -23.59
C SER A 108 -9.73 6.48 -22.47
N LEU A 109 -10.74 5.61 -22.64
CA LEU A 109 -11.06 4.58 -21.65
C LEU A 109 -9.95 3.53 -21.52
N LEU A 110 -9.42 3.05 -22.65
CA LEU A 110 -8.31 2.09 -22.64
C LEU A 110 -7.04 2.71 -22.07
N ASP A 111 -6.77 3.97 -22.42
CA ASP A 111 -5.63 4.69 -21.84
C ASP A 111 -5.80 4.89 -20.32
N PHE A 112 -7.01 5.17 -19.86
CA PHE A 112 -7.30 5.26 -18.42
C PHE A 112 -7.13 3.91 -17.71
N LEU A 113 -7.63 2.82 -18.28
CA LEU A 113 -7.42 1.46 -17.77
C LEU A 113 -5.93 1.12 -17.64
N ARG A 114 -5.12 1.47 -18.65
CA ARG A 114 -3.66 1.28 -18.62
C ARG A 114 -3.01 2.11 -17.53
N GLN A 115 -3.42 3.36 -17.34
CA GLN A 115 -2.90 4.21 -16.28
C GLN A 115 -3.20 3.62 -14.91
N VAL A 116 -4.44 3.24 -14.63
CA VAL A 116 -4.84 2.64 -13.35
C VAL A 116 -4.08 1.33 -13.11
N SER A 117 -3.93 0.49 -14.13
CA SER A 117 -3.18 -0.76 -14.03
C SER A 117 -1.68 -0.54 -13.77
N THR A 118 -1.11 0.56 -14.27
CA THR A 118 0.32 0.88 -14.14
C THR A 118 0.63 1.55 -12.80
N PHE A 119 -0.19 2.52 -12.43
CA PHE A 119 0.06 3.42 -11.30
C PHE A 119 -0.70 3.01 -10.04
N GLY A 120 -1.73 2.17 -10.16
CA GLY A 120 -2.57 1.73 -9.05
C GLY A 120 -3.19 2.89 -8.28
N LEU A 121 -3.46 2.67 -7.00
CA LEU A 121 -4.06 3.69 -6.13
C LEU A 121 -3.04 4.61 -5.45
N SER A 122 -1.73 4.42 -5.66
CA SER A 122 -0.68 5.18 -4.97
C SER A 122 0.34 5.85 -5.89
N LEU A 123 0.16 5.78 -7.22
CA LEU A 123 1.09 6.22 -8.28
C LEU A 123 2.43 5.48 -8.29
N VAL A 124 3.10 5.45 -7.15
CA VAL A 124 4.40 4.84 -6.92
C VAL A 124 4.33 3.98 -5.67
N ARG A 125 5.15 2.92 -5.66
CA ARG A 125 5.40 2.13 -4.46
C ARG A 125 6.58 2.70 -3.71
N LEU A 126 6.48 2.74 -2.38
CA LEU A 126 7.52 3.27 -1.52
C LEU A 126 8.44 2.15 -1.03
N ASP A 127 9.69 2.17 -1.47
CA ASP A 127 10.74 1.32 -0.92
C ASP A 127 11.21 1.87 0.43
N ILE A 128 11.43 0.97 1.39
CA ILE A 128 11.90 1.33 2.73
C ILE A 128 13.35 0.91 2.90
N GLY A 129 14.22 1.89 3.13
CA GLY A 129 15.65 1.67 3.38
C GLY A 129 15.99 1.77 4.86
N LYS A 130 16.76 0.80 5.39
CA LYS A 130 17.32 0.88 6.74
C LYS A 130 18.68 0.18 6.81
N ASN A 131 19.64 0.74 7.54
CA ASN A 131 20.92 0.05 7.75
C ASN A 131 20.81 -1.17 8.66
N LEU A 132 21.69 -2.14 8.39
CA LEU A 132 21.83 -3.36 9.18
C LEU A 132 22.00 -3.08 10.67
N ASN A 133 22.84 -2.11 11.05
CA ASN A 133 23.05 -1.75 12.46
C ASN A 133 21.75 -1.31 13.13
N GLY A 134 20.93 -0.52 12.45
CA GLY A 134 19.63 -0.10 12.95
C GLY A 134 18.65 -1.27 13.11
N THR A 135 18.68 -2.24 12.19
CA THR A 135 17.85 -3.45 12.25
C THR A 135 18.29 -4.36 13.40
N LEU A 136 19.59 -4.65 13.50
CA LEU A 136 20.19 -5.42 14.60
C LEU A 136 19.88 -4.79 15.97
N MET A 137 20.04 -3.48 16.11
CA MET A 137 19.70 -2.77 17.35
C MET A 137 18.22 -2.90 17.73
N SER A 138 17.32 -3.06 16.75
CA SER A 138 15.89 -3.22 17.02
C SER A 138 15.59 -4.63 17.53
N LEU A 139 16.27 -5.64 16.99
CA LEU A 139 16.18 -7.04 17.43
C LEU A 139 16.82 -7.27 18.79
N MET A 140 18.01 -6.72 19.03
CA MET A 140 18.70 -6.79 20.33
C MET A 140 17.82 -6.18 21.44
N LEU A 141 17.14 -5.06 21.14
CA LEU A 141 16.21 -4.42 22.05
C LEU A 141 14.95 -5.27 22.32
N LEU A 142 14.52 -6.06 21.34
CA LEU A 142 13.40 -6.98 21.46
C LEU A 142 13.76 -8.20 22.31
N GLN A 143 14.98 -8.73 22.15
CA GLN A 143 15.49 -9.84 22.94
C GLN A 143 15.80 -9.42 24.39
N SER A 144 16.37 -8.22 24.59
CA SER A 144 16.63 -7.69 25.93
C SER A 144 15.34 -7.43 26.72
N THR A 145 14.26 -6.99 26.04
CA THR A 145 12.95 -6.78 26.68
C THR A 145 12.26 -8.10 27.05
N TRP A 146 12.58 -9.20 26.36
CA TRP A 146 12.10 -10.55 26.67
C TRP A 146 13.00 -11.34 27.64
N ALA A 147 14.12 -10.76 28.10
CA ALA A 147 15.18 -11.50 28.79
C ALA A 147 15.64 -12.77 28.03
N LEU A 148 15.51 -12.77 26.70
CA LEU A 148 16.04 -13.82 25.84
C LEU A 148 17.54 -13.53 25.68
N GLY A 149 18.34 -14.18 26.52
CA GLY A 149 19.77 -13.94 26.65
C GLY A 149 20.55 -14.06 25.34
N LEU A 150 20.67 -12.95 24.61
CA LEU A 150 21.83 -12.70 23.78
C LEU A 150 22.95 -12.19 24.67
N THR A 151 23.99 -12.99 24.81
CA THR A 151 25.28 -12.50 25.30
C THR A 151 25.79 -11.44 24.35
N GLU A 152 26.33 -10.33 24.89
CA GLU A 152 26.98 -9.25 24.13
C GLU A 152 28.07 -9.73 23.13
N ASN A 153 28.49 -10.99 23.23
CA ASN A 153 29.48 -11.65 22.37
C ASN A 153 28.87 -12.39 21.17
N GLY A 154 28.30 -11.62 20.22
CA GLY A 154 28.33 -11.80 18.76
C GLY A 154 28.51 -13.16 18.07
N GLN A 155 27.90 -14.26 18.52
CA GLN A 155 27.93 -15.53 17.78
C GLN A 155 26.76 -15.65 16.78
N ARG A 156 26.91 -14.98 15.64
CA ARG A 156 25.93 -14.93 14.51
C ARG A 156 25.36 -16.29 14.08
N LYS A 157 26.07 -17.41 14.31
CA LYS A 157 25.57 -18.77 14.02
C LYS A 157 24.38 -19.17 14.90
N LYS A 158 24.42 -18.83 16.20
CA LYS A 158 23.32 -19.11 17.14
C LYS A 158 22.10 -18.23 16.83
N ASP A 159 22.32 -16.98 16.41
CA ASP A 159 21.25 -16.06 16.04
C ASP A 159 20.42 -16.56 14.84
N ARG A 160 21.08 -17.14 13.83
CA ARG A 160 20.39 -17.71 12.66
C ARG A 160 19.50 -18.89 13.04
N GLU A 161 20.02 -19.83 13.81
CA GLU A 161 19.27 -21.02 14.23
C GLU A 161 18.08 -20.63 15.11
N TRP A 162 18.27 -19.66 16.00
CA TRP A 162 17.20 -19.11 16.81
C TRP A 162 16.13 -18.40 15.95
N LEU A 163 16.52 -17.51 15.04
CA LEU A 163 15.57 -16.84 14.12
C LEU A 163 14.79 -17.83 13.29
N LEU A 164 15.45 -18.88 12.76
CA LEU A 164 14.77 -19.93 12.01
C LEU A 164 13.80 -20.74 12.88
N SER A 165 14.13 -20.93 14.17
CA SER A 165 13.22 -21.61 15.10
C SER A 165 11.98 -20.78 15.42
N GLU A 166 12.13 -19.46 15.60
CA GLU A 166 11.02 -18.53 15.82
C GLU A 166 10.17 -18.37 14.56
N LEU A 167 10.78 -18.25 13.37
CA LEU A 167 10.05 -18.17 12.09
C LEU A 167 9.24 -19.44 11.77
N ARG A 168 9.70 -20.61 12.24
CA ARG A 168 8.95 -21.88 12.13
C ARG A 168 7.89 -22.03 13.22
N GLY A 169 8.07 -21.35 14.35
CA GLY A 169 7.12 -21.33 15.43
C GLY A 169 5.81 -20.63 15.06
N LYS A 170 4.70 -21.07 15.65
CA LYS A 170 3.40 -20.36 15.53
C LYS A 170 3.15 -19.37 16.68
N ARG A 171 4.08 -19.31 17.64
CA ARG A 171 3.96 -18.44 18.81
C ARG A 171 4.28 -17.00 18.38
N PRO A 172 3.44 -16.01 18.69
CA PRO A 172 3.77 -14.61 18.44
C PRO A 172 4.98 -14.19 19.30
N LEU A 173 6.04 -13.73 18.64
CA LEU A 173 7.24 -13.21 19.32
C LEU A 173 6.97 -11.86 20.02
N ILE A 174 5.98 -11.10 19.52
CA ILE A 174 5.65 -9.76 20.03
C ILE A 174 4.23 -9.80 20.59
N GLY A 175 4.15 -9.84 21.93
CA GLY A 175 2.89 -9.74 22.66
C GLY A 175 2.41 -8.29 22.83
N PRO A 176 1.12 -8.07 23.13
CA PRO A 176 0.57 -6.74 23.37
C PRO A 176 1.29 -6.02 24.52
N ASP A 177 1.61 -6.75 25.58
CA ASP A 177 2.19 -6.24 26.83
C ASP A 177 3.71 -5.97 26.77
N LEU A 178 4.35 -6.19 25.62
CA LEU A 178 5.79 -5.94 25.49
C LEU A 178 6.08 -4.45 25.72
N PRO A 179 6.98 -4.08 26.66
CA PRO A 179 7.45 -2.71 26.79
C PRO A 179 8.11 -2.29 25.48
N LYS A 180 7.65 -1.19 24.88
CA LYS A 180 8.15 -0.70 23.59
C LYS A 180 8.98 0.56 23.82
N PRO A 181 10.31 0.45 24.05
CA PRO A 181 11.18 1.62 24.10
C PRO A 181 11.02 2.42 22.80
N LYS A 182 11.24 3.75 22.85
CA LYS A 182 10.99 4.68 21.72
C LYS A 182 11.51 4.16 20.36
N LYS A 183 12.68 3.51 20.34
CA LYS A 183 13.29 2.94 19.13
C LYS A 183 12.55 1.71 18.58
N LEU A 184 12.08 0.83 19.46
CA LEU A 184 11.27 -0.34 19.10
C LEU A 184 9.88 0.08 18.65
N LEU A 185 9.27 1.06 19.35
CA LEU A 185 7.98 1.61 18.99
C LEU A 185 7.99 2.20 17.58
N ARG A 186 9.02 2.97 17.20
CA ARG A 186 9.16 3.51 15.84
C ARG A 186 9.23 2.44 14.74
N CYS A 187 9.84 1.30 15.02
CA CYS A 187 9.91 0.18 14.07
C CYS A 187 8.57 -0.56 14.01
N TRP A 188 7.94 -0.78 15.16
CA TRP A 188 6.63 -1.40 15.27
C TRP A 188 5.55 -0.58 14.56
N THR A 189 5.49 0.73 14.80
CA THR A 189 4.58 1.65 14.14
C THR A 189 4.75 1.60 12.64
N LEU A 190 6.00 1.52 12.13
CA LEU A 190 6.22 1.36 10.70
C LEU A 190 5.61 0.04 10.18
N TYR A 191 5.91 -1.07 10.85
CA TYR A 191 5.40 -2.40 10.47
C TYR A 191 3.88 -2.49 10.51
N SER A 192 3.22 -1.85 11.48
CA SER A 192 1.76 -1.80 11.52
C SER A 192 1.18 -1.08 10.31
N HIS A 193 1.82 -0.02 9.79
CA HIS A 193 1.37 0.67 8.58
C HIS A 193 1.57 -0.19 7.32
N PHE A 194 2.67 -0.95 7.22
CA PHE A 194 2.86 -1.90 6.12
C PHE A 194 1.72 -2.91 5.99
N ARG A 195 1.19 -3.39 7.12
CA ARG A 195 0.13 -4.41 7.12
C ARG A 195 -1.21 -3.88 6.62
N THR A 196 -1.49 -2.58 6.78
CA THR A 196 -2.77 -1.98 6.42
C THR A 196 -2.83 -1.50 4.98
N SER A 197 -1.69 -1.22 4.34
CA SER A 197 -1.65 -0.63 3.00
C SER A 197 -0.53 -1.24 2.15
N SER A 198 -0.63 -2.55 1.89
CA SER A 198 0.37 -3.32 1.14
C SER A 198 0.71 -2.70 -0.22
N ASP A 199 -0.29 -2.15 -0.90
CA ASP A 199 -0.14 -1.68 -2.28
C ASP A 199 0.70 -0.41 -2.39
N SER A 200 0.89 0.30 -1.27
CA SER A 200 1.69 1.52 -1.20
C SER A 200 3.18 1.26 -1.00
N PHE A 201 3.58 0.02 -0.71
CA PHE A 201 4.96 -0.33 -0.39
C PHE A 201 5.59 -1.23 -1.44
N GLY A 202 6.89 -1.02 -1.66
CA GLY A 202 7.72 -1.83 -2.52
C GLY A 202 8.62 -2.75 -1.70
N ALA A 203 9.92 -2.67 -1.95
CA ALA A 203 10.92 -3.48 -1.27
C ALA A 203 11.28 -2.93 0.12
N TYR A 204 11.68 -3.85 1.01
CA TYR A 204 12.41 -3.51 2.23
C TYR A 204 13.91 -3.73 1.99
N ILE A 205 14.67 -2.65 1.96
CA ILE A 205 16.09 -2.62 1.61
C ILE A 205 16.91 -2.53 2.89
N ILE A 206 17.76 -3.52 3.13
CA ILE A 206 18.73 -3.52 4.22
C ILE A 206 20.11 -3.11 3.69
N SER A 207 20.50 -1.87 3.95
CA SER A 207 21.82 -1.36 3.58
C SER A 207 22.92 -2.02 4.42
N MET A 208 24.12 -2.15 3.82
CA MET A 208 25.31 -2.74 4.45
C MET A 208 25.11 -4.20 4.90
N ALA A 209 24.26 -4.95 4.19
CA ALA A 209 24.09 -6.38 4.41
C ALA A 209 25.41 -7.14 4.11
N THR A 210 25.89 -7.90 5.09
CA THR A 210 27.18 -8.64 5.02
C THR A 210 27.03 -10.15 5.07
N SER A 211 25.80 -10.65 5.26
CA SER A 211 25.52 -12.08 5.46
C SER A 211 24.09 -12.43 5.06
N PRO A 212 23.81 -13.64 4.56
CA PRO A 212 22.45 -14.10 4.29
C PRO A 212 21.53 -14.09 5.50
N SER A 213 22.08 -14.20 6.71
CA SER A 213 21.30 -14.11 7.96
C SER A 213 20.56 -12.79 8.13
N VAL A 214 20.98 -11.74 7.41
CA VAL A 214 20.35 -10.41 7.43
C VAL A 214 18.93 -10.44 6.85
N TYR A 215 18.64 -11.32 5.90
CA TYR A 215 17.31 -11.45 5.29
C TYR A 215 16.32 -12.24 6.15
N LEU A 216 16.77 -12.82 7.25
CA LEU A 216 15.93 -13.50 8.24
C LEU A 216 15.49 -12.55 9.39
N LEU A 217 15.99 -11.31 9.39
CA LEU A 217 15.70 -10.26 10.37
C LEU A 217 14.47 -9.45 9.94
#